data_AF-A0A7C3T7N5-F1
#
_entry.id   AF-A0A7C3T7N5-F1
#
_cell.length_a   1.000
_cell.length_b   1.000
_cell.length_c   1.000
_cell.angle_alpha   90.00
_cell.angle_beta   90.00
_cell.angle_gamma   90.00
#
_symmetry.space_group_name_H-M   'P 1'
#
loop_
_entity.id
_entity.type
_entity.pdbx_description
1 polymer ?
#
loop_
_entity_poly.entity_id
_entity_poly.type
_entity_poly.pdbx_seq_one_letter_code
_entity_poly.pdbx_strand_id
1 'polypeptide(L)'
;MNESTALRRTPLNSEHRTLNARLVPFAGWELPVQYSGVLEEVRAVRSRAGMFDVSHMGRFRLSGPRALDYLQYAVTNDVASLGDGTGQYTLLLEDDGGVLDDLILYRLKLDEFLLVVNAANAARDYEVLSRDRPDSALLFDATEETAMIA
;
A
#
# COMPACT_ATOMS: atom_id res chain seq x y z
N MET A 1 -26.54 15.03 -0.83
CA MET A 1 -27.17 14.05 0.08
C MET A 1 -26.06 13.12 0.51
N ASN A 2 -25.60 13.23 1.75
CA ASN A 2 -24.48 12.42 2.27
C ASN A 2 -24.98 11.00 2.47
N GLU A 3 -24.73 10.11 1.52
CA GLU A 3 -24.58 8.70 1.87
C GLU A 3 -23.36 8.61 2.78
N SER A 4 -23.64 8.44 4.08
CA SER A 4 -22.63 8.02 5.06
C SER A 4 -22.23 6.60 4.70
N THR A 5 -21.34 6.44 3.71
CA THR A 5 -20.70 5.17 3.41
C THR A 5 -20.00 4.68 4.68
N ALA A 6 -20.33 3.45 5.10
CA ALA A 6 -19.71 2.85 6.26
C ALA A 6 -18.20 2.74 6.02
N LEU A 7 -17.39 3.26 6.94
CA LEU A 7 -15.94 3.18 6.84
C LEU A 7 -15.47 1.72 6.88
N ARG A 8 -14.50 1.39 6.03
CA ARG A 8 -13.78 0.12 6.06
C ARG A 8 -12.98 0.00 7.35
N ARG A 9 -12.74 -1.23 7.80
CA ARG A 9 -12.03 -1.52 9.06
C ARG A 9 -10.93 -2.52 8.81
N THR A 10 -9.76 -2.27 9.40
CA THR A 10 -8.65 -3.23 9.39
C THR A 10 -8.99 -4.44 10.27
N PRO A 11 -8.30 -5.58 10.09
CA PRO A 11 -8.47 -6.74 10.97
C PRO A 11 -8.20 -6.44 12.46
N LEU A 12 -7.46 -5.37 12.77
CA LEU A 12 -7.11 -4.97 14.14
C LEU A 12 -8.03 -3.89 14.73
N ASN A 13 -9.09 -3.48 14.03
CA ASN A 13 -9.97 -2.40 14.51
C ASN A 13 -10.59 -2.69 15.89
N SER A 14 -10.96 -3.94 16.18
CA SER A 14 -11.48 -4.31 17.50
C SER A 14 -10.45 -4.09 18.61
N GLU A 15 -9.18 -4.40 18.35
CA GLU A 15 -8.09 -4.19 19.32
C GLU A 15 -7.85 -2.70 19.56
N HIS A 16 -7.88 -1.88 18.50
CA HIS A 16 -7.76 -0.42 18.64
C HIS A 16 -8.82 0.15 19.58
N ARG A 17 -10.06 -0.36 19.51
CA ARG A 17 -11.15 0.06 20.40
C ARG A 17 -10.91 -0.37 21.84
N THR A 18 -10.47 -1.61 22.06
CA THR A 18 -10.10 -2.13 23.40
C THR A 18 -9.01 -1.28 24.04
N LEU A 19 -8.04 -0.83 23.23
CA LEU A 19 -6.94 0.04 23.65
C LEU A 19 -7.33 1.53 23.76
N ASN A 20 -8.61 1.87 23.60
CA ASN A 20 -9.13 3.24 23.64
C ASN A 20 -8.46 4.19 22.63
N ALA A 21 -8.06 3.68 21.47
CA ALA A 21 -7.51 4.50 20.40
C ALA A 21 -8.53 5.54 19.93
N ARG A 22 -8.04 6.73 19.59
CA ARG A 22 -8.85 7.73 18.89
C ARG A 22 -8.94 7.35 17.41
N LEU A 23 -10.07 6.80 16.99
CA LEU A 23 -10.31 6.43 15.59
C LEU A 23 -10.83 7.61 14.76
N VAL A 24 -10.34 7.76 13.53
CA VAL A 24 -10.73 8.82 12.58
C VAL A 24 -10.94 8.25 11.17
N PRO A 25 -11.78 8.89 10.33
CA PRO A 25 -11.86 8.57 8.92
C PRO A 25 -10.59 9.00 8.18
N PHE A 26 -10.00 8.09 7.40
CA PHE A 26 -8.89 8.38 6.49
C PHE A 26 -8.97 7.46 5.27
N ALA A 27 -9.00 8.01 4.06
CA ALA A 27 -9.08 7.25 2.80
C ALA A 27 -10.19 6.17 2.77
N GLY A 28 -11.35 6.44 3.39
CA GLY A 28 -12.46 5.48 3.49
C GLY A 28 -12.29 4.40 4.55
N TRP A 29 -11.22 4.44 5.35
CA TRP A 29 -10.96 3.55 6.49
C TRP A 29 -11.16 4.26 7.83
N GLU A 30 -11.48 3.47 8.85
CA GLU A 30 -11.51 3.89 10.25
C GLU A 30 -10.19 3.48 10.93
N LEU A 31 -9.32 4.44 11.21
CA LEU A 31 -7.93 4.21 11.65
C LEU A 31 -7.59 4.93 12.95
N PRO A 32 -6.68 4.36 13.77
CA PRO A 32 -6.20 5.00 15.00
C PRO A 32 -5.26 6.17 14.68
N VAL A 33 -5.57 7.37 15.17
CA VAL A 33 -4.68 8.55 15.05
C VAL A 33 -3.75 8.71 16.26
N GLN A 34 -4.13 8.18 17.43
CA GLN A 34 -3.32 8.15 18.65
C GLN A 34 -3.97 7.22 19.70
N TYR A 35 -3.20 6.77 20.67
CA TYR A 35 -3.59 5.95 21.82
C TYR A 35 -3.33 6.65 23.16
N SER A 36 -2.16 7.26 23.36
CA SER A 36 -1.82 8.01 24.59
C SER A 36 -1.54 9.49 24.32
N GLY A 37 -0.99 9.82 23.14
CA GLY A 37 -0.78 11.18 22.68
C GLY A 37 0.38 11.29 21.69
N VAL A 38 0.19 12.08 20.63
CA VAL A 38 1.15 12.16 19.49
C VAL A 38 2.60 12.38 19.91
N LEU A 39 2.87 13.32 20.83
CA LEU A 39 4.25 13.61 21.26
C LEU A 39 4.88 12.46 22.07
N GLU A 40 4.09 11.72 22.82
CA GLU A 40 4.56 10.56 23.56
C GLU A 40 4.88 9.40 22.62
N GLU A 41 3.98 9.12 21.68
CA GLU A 41 4.12 8.06 20.68
C GLU A 41 5.33 8.29 19.76
N VAL A 42 5.54 9.53 19.29
CA VAL A 42 6.72 9.89 18.51
C VAL A 42 8.01 9.66 19.31
N ARG A 43 8.03 10.01 20.60
CA ARG A 43 9.20 9.75 21.46
C ARG A 43 9.42 8.25 21.67
N ALA A 44 8.35 7.47 21.85
CA ALA A 44 8.44 6.02 22.02
C ALA A 44 9.09 5.35 20.81
N VAL A 45 8.64 5.68 19.59
CA VAL A 45 9.20 5.17 18.33
C VAL A 45 10.68 5.55 18.19
N ARG A 46 11.02 6.81 18.47
CA ARG A 46 12.40 7.33 18.30
C ARG A 46 13.38 6.84 19.35
N SER A 47 12.91 6.52 20.56
CA SER A 47 13.78 6.13 21.68
C SER A 47 13.76 4.63 21.98
N ARG A 48 12.76 3.89 21.48
CA ARG A 48 12.56 2.46 21.73
C ARG A 48 11.99 1.78 20.49
N ALA A 49 10.67 1.60 20.46
CA ALA A 49 9.92 0.94 19.39
C ALA A 49 8.50 1.50 19.37
N GLY A 50 7.86 1.40 18.21
CA GLY A 50 6.42 1.57 18.05
C GLY A 50 5.89 0.48 17.13
N MET A 51 4.58 0.34 17.09
CA MET A 51 3.88 -0.61 16.24
C MET A 51 2.69 0.12 15.59
N PHE A 52 2.58 0.01 14.28
CA PHE A 52 1.57 0.72 13.50
C PHE A 52 0.74 -0.28 12.69
N ASP A 53 -0.58 -0.16 12.79
CA ASP A 53 -1.49 -0.84 11.86
C ASP A 53 -1.59 -0.04 10.55
N VAL A 54 -0.83 -0.50 9.55
CA VAL A 54 -0.82 0.09 8.20
C VAL A 54 -1.57 -0.79 7.19
N SER A 55 -2.46 -1.66 7.68
CA SER A 55 -3.25 -2.58 6.84
C SER A 55 -4.24 -1.88 5.90
N HIS A 56 -4.38 -0.56 5.98
CA HIS A 56 -5.21 0.22 5.05
C HIS A 56 -4.53 0.47 3.69
N MET A 57 -3.19 0.38 3.62
CA MET A 57 -2.44 0.53 2.37
C MET A 57 -2.87 -0.51 1.34
N GLY A 58 -2.90 -0.16 0.06
CA GLY A 58 -3.19 -1.10 -1.02
C GLY A 58 -2.02 -2.07 -1.22
N ARG A 59 -2.32 -3.33 -1.54
CA ARG A 59 -1.31 -4.38 -1.74
C ARG A 59 -1.63 -5.15 -3.02
N PHE A 60 -0.90 -4.87 -4.08
CA PHE A 60 -1.15 -5.49 -5.39
C PHE A 60 -0.03 -6.46 -5.75
N ARG A 61 -0.40 -7.69 -6.07
CA ARG A 61 0.53 -8.69 -6.58
C ARG A 61 0.52 -8.65 -8.09
N LEU A 62 1.69 -8.47 -8.69
CA LEU A 62 1.88 -8.57 -10.12
C LEU A 62 2.79 -9.75 -10.43
N SER A 63 2.35 -10.68 -11.27
CA SER A 63 3.12 -11.89 -11.58
C SER A 63 3.09 -12.31 -13.04
N GLY A 64 4.09 -13.08 -13.46
CA GLY A 64 4.16 -13.68 -14.79
C GLY A 64 5.26 -13.09 -15.69
N PRO A 65 5.54 -13.73 -16.83
CA PRO A 65 6.79 -13.56 -17.58
C PRO A 65 7.00 -12.17 -18.19
N ARG A 66 5.98 -11.30 -18.22
CA ARG A 66 6.09 -9.91 -18.67
C ARG A 66 5.90 -8.88 -17.55
N ALA A 67 5.85 -9.32 -16.29
CA ALA A 67 5.65 -8.44 -15.15
C ALA A 67 6.81 -7.45 -14.98
N LEU A 68 8.07 -7.91 -15.11
CA LEU A 68 9.23 -7.02 -15.03
C LEU A 68 9.20 -5.96 -16.12
N ASP A 69 9.02 -6.35 -17.38
CA ASP A 69 8.97 -5.42 -18.51
C ASP A 69 7.85 -4.39 -18.34
N TYR A 70 6.68 -4.82 -17.87
CA TYR A 70 5.57 -3.92 -17.61
C TYR A 70 5.89 -2.93 -16.50
N LEU A 71 6.51 -3.39 -15.40
CA LEU A 71 6.90 -2.50 -14.31
C LEU A 71 7.99 -1.52 -14.72
N GLN A 72 8.95 -1.92 -15.57
CA GLN A 72 9.93 -0.99 -16.16
C GLN A 72 9.28 0.14 -16.97
N TYR A 73 8.10 -0.11 -17.52
CA TYR A 73 7.30 0.91 -18.22
C TYR A 73 6.46 1.74 -17.25
N ALA A 74 5.83 1.10 -16.26
CA ALA A 74 4.84 1.72 -15.39
C ALA A 74 5.44 2.62 -14.29
N VAL A 75 6.65 2.32 -13.80
CA VAL A 75 7.26 3.06 -12.68
C VAL A 75 8.57 3.75 -13.06
N THR A 76 8.98 4.73 -12.27
CA THR A 76 10.14 5.58 -12.60
C THR A 76 11.51 4.96 -12.35
N ASN A 77 11.63 4.08 -11.35
CA ASN A 77 12.92 3.52 -10.98
C ASN A 77 13.18 2.16 -11.65
N ASP A 78 14.46 1.79 -11.77
CA ASP A 78 14.87 0.54 -12.40
C ASP A 78 14.52 -0.68 -11.52
N VAL A 79 13.43 -1.34 -11.87
CA VAL A 79 12.92 -2.59 -11.26
C VAL A 79 13.86 -3.77 -11.53
N ALA A 80 14.60 -3.77 -12.64
CA ALA A 80 15.55 -4.85 -12.95
C ALA A 80 16.73 -4.89 -11.96
N SER A 81 17.02 -3.77 -11.29
CA SER A 81 18.04 -3.67 -10.24
C SER A 81 17.65 -4.39 -8.93
N LEU A 82 16.38 -4.73 -8.72
CA LEU A 82 15.94 -5.46 -7.54
C LEU A 82 16.38 -6.92 -7.57
N GLY A 83 17.02 -7.33 -6.48
CA GLY A 83 17.19 -8.74 -6.13
C GLY A 83 15.91 -9.33 -5.53
N ASP A 84 15.77 -10.65 -5.59
CA ASP A 84 14.68 -11.36 -4.92
C ASP A 84 14.69 -11.09 -3.41
N GLY A 85 13.51 -10.87 -2.82
CA GLY A 85 13.31 -10.53 -1.42
C GLY A 85 13.61 -9.08 -1.05
N THR A 86 13.94 -8.21 -2.01
CA THR A 86 14.24 -6.80 -1.77
C THR A 86 13.12 -5.89 -2.28
N GLY A 87 13.09 -4.66 -1.78
CA GLY A 87 12.15 -3.64 -2.25
C GLY A 87 12.83 -2.29 -2.45
N GLN A 88 12.18 -1.46 -3.26
CA GLN A 88 12.60 -0.09 -3.52
C GLN A 88 11.41 0.85 -3.48
N TYR A 89 11.66 2.10 -3.12
CA TYR A 89 10.74 3.20 -3.36
C TYR A 89 10.74 3.55 -4.85
N THR A 90 9.57 3.86 -5.42
CA THR A 90 9.41 4.31 -6.80
C THR A 90 8.12 5.11 -6.96
N LEU A 91 7.97 5.79 -8.09
CA LEU A 91 6.75 6.53 -8.42
C LEU A 91 5.98 5.80 -9.52
N LEU A 92 4.65 5.81 -9.41
CA LEU A 92 3.71 5.45 -10.47
C LEU A 92 3.26 6.73 -11.17
N LEU A 93 3.27 6.73 -12.51
CA LEU A 93 2.94 7.91 -13.31
C LEU A 93 1.60 7.75 -14.04
N GLU A 94 0.95 8.89 -14.31
CA GLU A 94 -0.10 9.01 -15.33
C GLU A 94 0.52 9.08 -16.74
N ASP A 95 -0.31 8.92 -17.77
CA ASP A 95 0.11 8.91 -19.19
C ASP A 95 0.81 10.21 -19.65
N ASP A 96 0.56 11.33 -18.97
CA ASP A 96 1.18 12.63 -19.24
C ASP A 96 2.51 12.86 -18.49
N GLY A 97 2.96 11.85 -17.73
CA GLY A 97 4.17 11.90 -16.91
C GLY A 97 3.99 12.57 -15.55
N GLY A 98 2.76 12.96 -15.17
CA GLY A 98 2.44 13.40 -13.82
C GLY A 98 2.56 12.26 -12.81
N VAL A 99 3.01 12.57 -11.59
CA VAL A 99 3.08 11.58 -10.51
C VAL A 99 1.67 11.29 -9.99
N LEU A 100 1.25 10.03 -10.09
CA LEU A 100 -0.01 9.54 -9.54
C LEU A 100 0.15 9.19 -8.06
N ASP A 101 1.09 8.28 -7.78
CA ASP A 101 1.35 7.79 -6.44
C ASP A 101 2.83 7.48 -6.24
N ASP A 102 3.24 7.46 -4.98
CA ASP A 102 4.52 6.89 -4.57
C ASP A 102 4.32 5.58 -3.81
N LEU A 103 5.16 4.59 -4.09
CA LEU A 103 4.95 3.23 -3.60
C LEU A 103 6.25 2.53 -3.25
N ILE A 104 6.13 1.46 -2.47
CA ILE A 104 7.22 0.50 -2.29
C ILE A 104 6.93 -0.72 -3.17
N LEU A 105 7.85 -1.00 -4.07
CA LEU A 105 7.82 -2.15 -4.95
C LEU A 105 8.81 -3.20 -4.45
N TYR A 106 8.31 -4.38 -4.13
CA TYR A 106 9.10 -5.54 -3.74
C TYR A 106 9.16 -6.54 -4.89
N ARG A 107 10.35 -7.10 -5.11
CA ARG A 107 10.51 -8.32 -5.91
C ARG A 107 10.49 -9.49 -4.94
N LEU A 108 9.41 -10.26 -4.92
CA LEU A 108 9.29 -11.41 -4.01
C LEU A 108 10.17 -12.57 -4.48
N LYS A 109 10.17 -12.84 -5.78
CA LYS A 109 11.04 -13.78 -6.50
C LYS A 109 10.96 -13.49 -8.00
N LEU A 110 11.60 -14.31 -8.83
CA LEU A 110 11.46 -14.24 -10.29
C LEU A 110 9.99 -14.11 -10.72
N ASP A 111 9.72 -13.08 -11.51
CA ASP A 111 8.40 -12.77 -12.08
C ASP A 111 7.26 -12.64 -11.07
N GLU A 112 7.55 -12.35 -9.80
CA GLU A 112 6.54 -12.06 -8.78
C GLU A 112 6.90 -10.82 -7.96
N PHE A 113 6.02 -9.82 -8.02
CA PHE A 113 6.20 -8.53 -7.40
C PHE A 113 5.03 -8.19 -6.47
N LEU A 114 5.30 -7.38 -5.45
CA LEU A 114 4.30 -6.80 -4.56
C LEU A 114 4.47 -5.28 -4.57
N LEU A 115 3.40 -4.58 -4.92
CA LEU A 115 3.32 -3.12 -4.85
C LEU A 115 2.51 -2.76 -3.61
N VAL A 116 3.10 -1.95 -2.74
CA VAL A 116 2.41 -1.37 -1.57
C VAL A 116 2.15 0.10 -1.86
N VAL A 117 0.89 0.45 -2.04
CA VAL A 117 0.43 1.78 -2.51
C VAL A 117 -0.36 2.52 -1.44
N ASN A 118 -0.48 3.85 -1.59
CA ASN A 118 -1.21 4.66 -0.63
C ASN A 118 -2.71 4.35 -0.66
N ALA A 119 -3.34 4.26 0.52
CA ALA A 119 -4.75 3.88 0.64
C ALA A 119 -5.71 4.82 -0.10
N ALA A 120 -5.37 6.11 -0.19
CA ALA A 120 -6.17 7.11 -0.90
C ALA A 120 -6.17 6.91 -2.42
N ASN A 121 -5.09 6.36 -2.96
CA ASN A 121 -4.87 6.18 -4.40
C ASN A 121 -5.11 4.75 -4.87
N ALA A 122 -5.17 3.77 -3.97
CA ALA A 122 -5.27 2.34 -4.30
C ALA A 122 -6.27 1.99 -5.43
N ALA A 123 -7.49 2.54 -5.41
CA ALA A 123 -8.47 2.25 -6.47
C ALA A 123 -8.00 2.77 -7.85
N ARG A 124 -7.39 3.95 -7.88
CA ARG A 124 -6.85 4.57 -9.10
C ARG A 124 -5.58 3.87 -9.56
N ASP A 125 -4.69 3.53 -8.64
CA ASP A 125 -3.46 2.78 -8.94
C ASP A 125 -3.80 1.43 -9.56
N TYR A 126 -4.80 0.72 -9.02
CA TYR A 126 -5.25 -0.56 -9.60
C TYR A 126 -5.80 -0.38 -11.01
N GLU A 127 -6.55 0.70 -11.26
CA GLU A 127 -7.06 1.03 -12.59
C GLU A 127 -5.92 1.27 -13.58
N VAL A 128 -4.95 2.10 -13.22
CA VAL A 128 -3.79 2.43 -14.08
C VAL A 128 -2.92 1.19 -14.32
N LEU A 129 -2.62 0.42 -13.27
CA LEU A 129 -1.87 -0.84 -13.37
C LEU A 129 -2.62 -1.93 -14.15
N SER A 130 -3.94 -1.77 -14.35
CA SER A 130 -4.73 -2.69 -15.18
C SER A 130 -4.68 -2.35 -16.66
N ARG A 131 -4.31 -1.12 -17.02
CA ARG A 131 -4.24 -0.64 -18.41
C ARG A 131 -2.90 -0.99 -19.05
N ASP A 132 -2.95 -1.23 -20.37
CA ASP A 132 -1.79 -1.53 -21.23
C ASP A 132 -0.87 -2.66 -20.73
N ARG A 133 -1.37 -3.42 -19.74
CA ARG A 133 -0.72 -4.57 -19.15
C ARG A 133 -0.89 -5.76 -20.07
N PRO A 134 0.19 -6.48 -20.43
CA PRO A 134 0.06 -7.69 -21.21
C PRO A 134 -0.69 -8.76 -20.40
N ASP A 135 -1.47 -9.61 -21.08
CA ASP A 135 -2.24 -10.70 -20.44
C ASP A 135 -1.37 -11.64 -19.59
N SER A 136 -0.08 -11.71 -19.88
CA SER A 136 0.92 -12.53 -19.18
C SER A 136 1.55 -11.87 -17.95
N ALA A 137 1.16 -10.65 -17.59
CA ALA A 137 1.57 -9.97 -16.35
C ALA A 137 0.37 -9.85 -15.42
N LEU A 138 -0.07 -10.91 -14.75
CA LEU A 138 -1.30 -10.98 -13.95
C LEU A 138 -1.28 -10.05 -12.73
N LEU A 139 -2.27 -9.17 -12.63
CA LEU A 139 -2.47 -8.26 -11.48
C LEU A 139 -3.58 -8.81 -10.57
N PHE A 140 -3.32 -8.81 -9.27
CA PHE A 140 -4.27 -9.25 -8.25
C PHE A 140 -4.25 -8.32 -7.02
N ASP A 141 -5.42 -7.91 -6.54
CA ASP A 141 -5.55 -7.13 -5.32
C ASP A 141 -5.56 -8.04 -4.08
N ALA A 142 -4.43 -8.05 -3.37
CA ALA A 142 -4.22 -8.81 -2.13
C ALA A 142 -4.45 -7.96 -0.87
N THR A 143 -5.06 -6.77 -1.00
CA THR A 143 -5.27 -5.83 0.11
C THR A 143 -6.07 -6.51 1.23
N GLU A 144 -7.17 -7.18 0.94
CA GLU A 144 -7.99 -7.80 2.00
C GLU A 144 -7.47 -9.19 2.46
N GLU A 145 -6.50 -9.78 1.76
CA GLU A 145 -5.94 -11.09 2.14
C GLU A 145 -4.88 -11.01 3.23
N THR A 146 -4.32 -9.81 3.46
CA THR A 146 -3.16 -9.60 4.32
C THR A 146 -3.35 -8.39 5.22
N ALA A 147 -2.76 -8.48 6.42
CA ALA A 147 -2.59 -7.34 7.32
C ALA A 147 -1.14 -6.87 7.30
N MET A 148 -0.90 -5.59 7.60
CA MET A 148 0.44 -5.01 7.66
C MET A 148 0.68 -4.32 8.98
N ILE A 149 1.80 -4.68 9.60
CA ILE A 149 2.31 -4.07 10.83
C ILE A 149 3.70 -3.54 10.54
N ALA A 150 3.93 -2.28 10.92
CA ALA A 150 5.22 -1.59 10.79
C ALA A 150 5.73 -1.13 12.16
#